data_AF-A0A8C5M0I0-F1
#
_entry.id   AF-A0A8C5M0I0-F1
#
_cell.length_a   1.000
_cell.length_b   1.000
_cell.length_c   1.000
_cell.angle_alpha   90.00
_cell.angle_beta   90.00
_cell.angle_gamma   90.00
#
_symmetry.space_group_name_H-M   'P 1'
#
loop_
_entity.id
_entity.type
_entity.pdbx_description
1 polymer ?
#
loop_
_entity_poly.entity_id
_entity_poly.type
_entity_poly.pdbx_seq_one_letter_code
_entity_poly.pdbx_strand_id
1 'polypeptide(L)'
;MREVNHFILRWQRKNGWQRPLNPAQIILLVIFVFGAVAGFGIFLPIIPGPWQTVGYACLTVLYVWGFISYVLAVSINPSSGGEQNSMWNPVKCVWDSKTHCCCVGCHESDRGINLFCKSCNKLVEHHDHHCKWLNTCIGRRNYRFFFNTIVSGFLIALQISVMAWYIISVYYILPYARGADTMAEIATMFLKARGESLPLLPGELAAIVTLAIASVSAAIYTLVFAILGTLIIFHIHLYCIGMSTSEYIFAQREMRMREDDNIDVEACKTELSDKDFETMIDNSQVNLPIHSRRT
;
A
#
# COMPACT_ATOMS: atom_id res chain seq x y z
N MET A 1 -8.49 12.32 38.61
CA MET A 1 -8.11 11.22 37.68
C MET A 1 -9.30 10.38 37.15
N ARG A 2 -10.56 10.76 37.39
CA ARG A 2 -11.74 9.99 36.93
C ARG A 2 -12.39 10.54 35.65
N GLU A 3 -12.12 11.80 35.29
CA GLU A 3 -12.74 12.47 34.13
C GLU A 3 -12.01 12.26 32.80
N VAL A 4 -10.68 12.04 32.82
CA VAL A 4 -9.90 11.75 31.60
C VAL A 4 -10.32 10.43 30.97
N ASN A 5 -10.76 9.48 31.80
CA ASN A 5 -11.24 8.18 31.35
C ASN A 5 -12.59 8.24 30.64
N HIS A 6 -13.36 9.35 30.68
CA HIS A 6 -14.65 9.42 29.99
C HIS A 6 -14.54 9.96 28.56
N PHE A 7 -13.45 10.66 28.24
CA PHE A 7 -13.21 11.28 26.93
C PHE A 7 -12.68 10.28 25.90
N ILE A 8 -11.85 9.32 26.33
CA ILE A 8 -11.32 8.23 25.48
C ILE A 8 -12.45 7.28 25.04
N LEU A 9 -13.59 7.27 25.77
CA LEU A 9 -14.69 6.32 25.55
C LEU A 9 -15.71 6.75 24.49
N ARG A 10 -15.59 7.95 23.91
CA ARG A 10 -16.62 8.50 22.99
C ARG A 10 -16.15 8.75 21.56
N TRP A 11 -14.86 8.58 21.27
CA TRP A 11 -14.34 8.88 19.95
C TRP A 11 -14.39 7.65 19.04
N GLN A 12 -15.23 7.70 18.00
CA GLN A 12 -15.27 6.70 16.94
C GLN A 12 -15.08 7.38 15.58
N ARG A 13 -14.19 6.81 14.77
CA ARG A 13 -14.04 7.24 13.37
C ARG A 13 -15.13 6.61 12.51
N LYS A 14 -16.10 7.41 12.09
CA LYS A 14 -17.15 7.07 11.12
C LYS A 14 -16.59 6.89 9.71
N ASN A 15 -15.74 7.81 9.22
CA ASN A 15 -15.24 7.79 7.85
C ASN A 15 -13.81 8.38 7.74
N GLY A 16 -13.23 8.35 6.53
CA GLY A 16 -11.85 8.79 6.29
C GLY A 16 -11.65 10.30 6.17
N TRP A 17 -12.71 11.10 6.22
CA TRP A 17 -12.63 12.57 6.20
C TRP A 17 -12.39 13.17 7.59
N GLN A 18 -12.54 12.38 8.65
CA GLN A 18 -12.39 12.87 10.02
C GLN A 18 -10.93 13.14 10.39
N ARG A 19 -10.72 14.14 11.24
CA ARG A 19 -9.39 14.48 11.75
C ARG A 19 -8.94 13.53 12.88
N PRO A 20 -7.63 13.31 13.05
CA PRO A 20 -6.56 13.77 12.17
C PRO A 20 -6.57 13.01 10.82
N LEU A 21 -6.18 13.71 9.75
CA LEU A 21 -5.96 13.09 8.45
C LEU A 21 -4.60 12.38 8.47
N ASN A 22 -4.53 11.19 7.88
CA ASN A 22 -3.27 10.50 7.76
C ASN A 22 -2.40 11.17 6.67
N PRO A 23 -1.10 11.43 6.89
CA PRO A 23 -0.23 11.99 5.85
C PRO A 23 -0.26 11.22 4.53
N ALA A 24 -0.44 9.89 4.57
CA ALA A 24 -0.59 9.06 3.37
C ALA A 24 -1.79 9.48 2.51
N GLN A 25 -2.92 9.85 3.13
CA GLN A 25 -4.10 10.33 2.41
C GLN A 25 -3.83 11.66 1.70
N ILE A 26 -3.05 12.56 2.33
CA ILE A 26 -2.67 13.84 1.72
C ILE A 26 -1.72 13.60 0.54
N ILE A 27 -0.72 12.73 0.70
CA ILE A 27 0.20 12.35 -0.37
C ILE A 27 -0.56 11.78 -1.57
N LEU A 28 -1.52 10.88 -1.34
CA LEU A 28 -2.37 10.33 -2.39
C LEU A 28 -3.11 11.43 -3.17
N LEU A 29 -3.73 12.38 -2.47
CA LEU A 29 -4.46 13.49 -3.10
C LEU A 29 -3.52 14.42 -3.90
N VAL A 30 -2.33 14.70 -3.36
CA VAL A 30 -1.32 15.51 -4.05
C VAL A 30 -0.85 14.82 -5.33
N ILE A 31 -0.55 13.51 -5.27
CA ILE A 31 -0.18 12.74 -6.47
C ILE A 31 -1.34 12.78 -7.48
N PHE A 32 -2.56 12.50 -7.05
CA PHE A 32 -3.74 12.49 -7.93
C PHE A 32 -3.93 13.82 -8.67
N VAL A 33 -3.87 14.95 -7.95
CA VAL A 33 -4.00 16.30 -8.52
C VAL A 33 -2.81 16.64 -9.41
N PHE A 34 -1.58 16.32 -9.01
CA PHE A 34 -0.38 16.52 -9.83
C PHE A 34 -0.53 15.81 -11.18
N GLY A 35 -1.02 14.57 -11.18
CA GLY A 35 -1.27 13.81 -12.41
C GLY A 35 -2.35 14.40 -13.30
N ALA A 36 -3.39 14.97 -12.71
CA ALA A 36 -4.45 15.62 -13.47
C ALA A 36 -3.89 16.85 -14.20
N VAL A 37 -3.16 17.70 -13.47
CA VAL A 37 -2.54 18.90 -14.03
C VAL A 37 -1.50 18.54 -15.09
N ALA A 38 -0.60 17.60 -14.80
CA ALA A 38 0.42 17.18 -15.77
C ALA A 38 -0.19 16.49 -17.00
N GLY A 39 -1.12 15.56 -16.80
CA GLY A 39 -1.76 14.80 -17.87
C GLY A 39 -2.62 15.66 -18.79
N PHE A 40 -3.60 16.38 -18.24
CA PHE A 40 -4.52 17.21 -19.02
C PHE A 40 -3.91 18.50 -19.50
N GLY A 41 -3.13 19.17 -18.64
CA GLY A 41 -2.64 20.52 -18.92
C GLY A 41 -1.33 20.56 -19.70
N ILE A 42 -0.56 19.47 -19.74
CA ILE A 42 0.79 19.48 -20.34
C ILE A 42 0.97 18.32 -21.32
N PHE A 43 0.73 17.07 -20.90
CA PHE A 43 1.08 15.91 -21.70
C PHE A 43 0.15 15.72 -22.91
N LEU A 44 -1.16 15.72 -22.70
CA LEU A 44 -2.14 15.53 -23.78
C LEU A 44 -2.09 16.61 -24.89
N PRO A 45 -1.85 17.90 -24.59
CA PRO A 45 -1.56 18.91 -25.62
C PRO A 45 -0.36 18.59 -26.53
N ILE A 46 0.64 17.86 -26.01
CA ILE A 46 1.86 17.49 -26.75
C ILE A 46 1.65 16.22 -27.60
N ILE A 47 0.67 15.38 -27.25
CA ILE A 47 0.39 14.14 -27.98
C ILE A 47 -0.12 14.45 -29.41
N PRO A 48 0.29 13.68 -30.43
CA PRO A 48 -0.18 13.87 -31.81
C PRO A 48 -1.71 13.81 -31.93
N GLY A 49 -2.26 14.67 -32.80
CA GLY A 49 -3.70 14.92 -32.95
C GLY A 49 -4.62 13.69 -32.98
N PRO A 50 -4.32 12.59 -33.72
CA PRO A 50 -5.17 11.40 -33.74
C PRO A 50 -5.35 10.75 -32.37
N TRP A 51 -4.29 10.76 -31.55
CA TRP A 51 -4.28 10.14 -30.23
C TRP A 51 -4.68 11.10 -29.12
N GLN A 52 -4.65 12.41 -29.39
CA GLN A 52 -4.98 13.46 -28.42
C GLN A 52 -6.43 13.33 -27.90
N THR A 53 -7.41 13.24 -28.81
CA THR A 53 -8.84 13.12 -28.44
C THR A 53 -9.11 11.85 -27.64
N VAL A 54 -8.53 10.72 -28.09
CA VAL A 54 -8.64 9.43 -27.39
C VAL A 54 -8.00 9.52 -26.01
N GLY A 55 -6.81 10.13 -25.91
CA GLY A 55 -6.11 10.34 -24.65
C GLY A 55 -6.92 11.17 -23.65
N TYR A 56 -7.52 12.29 -24.09
CA TYR A 56 -8.41 13.11 -23.27
C TYR A 56 -9.63 12.31 -22.80
N ALA A 57 -10.32 11.60 -23.69
CA ALA A 57 -11.49 10.81 -23.34
C ALA A 57 -11.16 9.71 -22.32
N CYS A 58 -10.11 8.92 -22.59
CA CYS A 58 -9.66 7.86 -21.69
C CYS A 58 -9.25 8.40 -20.32
N LEU A 59 -8.41 9.44 -20.28
CA LEU A 59 -7.93 10.00 -19.02
C LEU A 59 -9.09 10.58 -18.20
N THR A 60 -10.06 11.24 -18.87
CA THR A 60 -11.24 11.80 -18.22
C THR A 60 -12.09 10.71 -17.58
N VAL A 61 -12.40 9.64 -18.31
CA VAL A 61 -13.19 8.51 -17.80
C VAL A 61 -12.49 7.88 -16.60
N LEU A 62 -11.18 7.66 -16.69
CA LEU A 62 -10.41 7.07 -15.59
C LEU A 62 -10.38 7.97 -14.34
N TYR A 63 -10.14 9.28 -14.52
CA TYR A 63 -10.13 10.23 -13.40
C TYR A 63 -11.49 10.38 -12.73
N VAL A 64 -12.57 10.43 -13.50
CA VAL A 64 -13.95 10.50 -12.97
C VAL A 64 -14.28 9.21 -12.22
N TRP A 65 -14.02 8.05 -12.82
CA TRP A 65 -14.26 6.75 -12.18
C TRP A 65 -13.44 6.59 -10.90
N GLY A 66 -12.16 6.96 -10.93
CA GLY A 66 -11.27 6.90 -9.79
C GLY A 66 -11.68 7.85 -8.67
N PHE A 67 -12.05 9.08 -9.00
CA PHE A 67 -12.52 10.07 -8.02
C PHE A 67 -13.81 9.61 -7.33
N ILE A 68 -14.81 9.16 -8.08
CA ILE A 68 -16.06 8.65 -7.52
C ILE A 68 -15.79 7.43 -6.62
N SER A 69 -14.98 6.47 -7.10
CA SER A 69 -14.63 5.28 -6.33
C SER A 69 -13.91 5.64 -5.03
N TYR A 70 -12.95 6.57 -5.08
CA TYR A 70 -12.23 7.08 -3.91
C TYR A 70 -13.18 7.73 -2.90
N VAL A 71 -14.03 8.65 -3.36
CA VAL A 71 -14.98 9.35 -2.49
C VAL A 71 -15.91 8.35 -1.81
N LEU A 72 -16.44 7.37 -2.54
CA LEU A 72 -17.31 6.33 -1.97
C LEU A 72 -16.55 5.45 -0.96
N ALA A 73 -15.33 5.02 -1.28
CA ALA A 73 -14.51 4.19 -0.39
C ALA A 73 -14.18 4.89 0.94
N VAL A 74 -13.89 6.19 0.89
CA VAL A 74 -13.55 7.02 2.06
C VAL A 74 -14.79 7.40 2.87
N SER A 75 -15.93 7.66 2.21
CA SER A 75 -17.14 8.21 2.83
C SER A 75 -18.03 7.17 3.50
N ILE A 76 -18.09 5.94 2.95
CA ILE A 76 -18.92 4.87 3.50
C ILE A 76 -18.37 4.47 4.88
N ASN A 77 -19.26 4.40 5.88
CA ASN A 77 -18.89 3.90 7.20
C ASN A 77 -18.87 2.36 7.19
N PRO A 78 -17.70 1.71 7.31
CA PRO A 78 -17.59 0.24 7.31
C PRO A 78 -18.04 -0.41 8.63
N SER A 79 -18.53 0.35 9.62
CA SER A 79 -18.95 -0.20 10.91
C SER A 79 -20.13 -1.15 10.76
N SER A 80 -20.20 -2.24 11.53
CA SER A 80 -21.24 -3.28 11.44
C SER A 80 -22.68 -2.82 11.76
N GLY A 81 -22.89 -1.58 12.24
CA GLY A 81 -24.23 -0.96 12.31
C GLY A 81 -25.18 -1.49 13.39
N GLY A 82 -24.70 -2.32 14.32
CA GLY A 82 -25.43 -2.62 15.56
C GLY A 82 -25.35 -1.45 16.54
N GLU A 83 -26.44 -1.17 17.25
CA GLU A 83 -26.47 -0.19 18.34
C GLU A 83 -25.27 -0.39 19.26
N GLN A 84 -24.50 0.68 19.38
CA GLN A 84 -23.28 0.75 20.17
C GLN A 84 -23.60 1.00 21.65
N ASN A 85 -24.60 0.29 22.20
CA ASN A 85 -25.20 0.66 23.50
C ASN A 85 -25.24 -0.43 24.57
N SER A 86 -24.57 -1.56 24.38
CA SER A 86 -24.31 -2.46 25.51
C SER A 86 -22.90 -2.97 25.46
N MET A 87 -22.19 -2.72 26.57
CA MET A 87 -20.93 -3.32 26.95
C MET A 87 -19.67 -2.61 26.39
N TRP A 88 -19.41 -1.44 26.98
CA TRP A 88 -18.11 -1.22 27.62
C TRP A 88 -17.85 -2.34 28.64
N ASN A 89 -17.64 -3.57 28.18
CA ASN A 89 -16.67 -4.39 28.87
C ASN A 89 -15.33 -4.00 28.23
N PRO A 90 -14.36 -3.50 29.00
CA PRO A 90 -12.99 -3.48 28.50
C PRO A 90 -12.75 -4.90 28.02
N VAL A 91 -12.46 -5.04 26.73
CA VAL A 91 -12.16 -6.30 26.09
C VAL A 91 -11.17 -7.00 27.02
N LYS A 92 -11.61 -8.03 27.75
CA LYS A 92 -10.70 -8.88 28.47
C LYS A 92 -9.86 -9.50 27.36
N CYS A 93 -8.59 -9.13 27.30
CA CYS A 93 -7.59 -9.95 26.64
C CYS A 93 -7.61 -11.30 27.37
N VAL A 94 -8.46 -12.23 26.93
CA VAL A 94 -8.35 -13.62 27.35
C VAL A 94 -7.28 -14.20 26.43
N TRP A 95 -6.08 -14.33 26.97
CA TRP A 95 -5.03 -15.12 26.36
C TRP A 95 -5.48 -16.58 26.45
N ASP A 96 -5.87 -17.20 25.33
CA ASP A 96 -6.10 -18.64 25.28
C ASP A 96 -4.82 -19.31 24.76
N SER A 97 -4.17 -20.07 25.64
CA SER A 97 -2.94 -20.79 25.36
C SER A 97 -3.08 -21.89 24.31
N LYS A 98 -4.30 -22.25 23.90
CA LYS A 98 -4.56 -23.28 22.90
C LYS A 98 -4.79 -22.73 21.49
N THR A 99 -5.14 -21.46 21.35
CA THR A 99 -5.52 -20.88 20.05
C THR A 99 -4.56 -19.79 19.55
N HIS A 100 -3.58 -19.34 20.35
CA HIS A 100 -2.56 -18.33 19.97
C HIS A 100 -3.14 -17.10 19.25
N CYS A 101 -4.44 -16.84 19.42
CA CYS A 101 -5.17 -15.80 18.71
C CYS A 101 -5.45 -14.68 19.70
N CYS A 102 -4.88 -13.51 19.44
CA CYS A 102 -5.16 -12.30 20.19
C CYS A 102 -6.56 -11.80 19.79
N CYS A 103 -7.62 -12.51 20.22
CA CYS A 103 -9.02 -12.19 19.96
C CYS A 103 -9.45 -10.98 20.80
N VAL A 104 -8.94 -9.80 20.47
CA VAL A 104 -9.52 -8.54 20.91
C VAL A 104 -10.67 -8.20 19.96
N GLY A 105 -11.87 -8.67 20.28
CA GLY A 105 -13.12 -8.19 19.64
C GLY A 105 -13.55 -8.91 18.36
N CYS A 106 -13.32 -10.22 18.25
CA CYS A 106 -14.06 -11.05 17.30
C CYS A 106 -15.48 -11.24 17.83
N HIS A 107 -16.48 -10.62 17.21
CA HIS A 107 -17.89 -10.90 17.49
C HIS A 107 -18.46 -11.69 16.32
N GLU A 108 -18.71 -12.97 16.55
CA GLU A 108 -19.45 -13.82 15.63
C GLU A 108 -20.90 -13.31 15.58
N SER A 109 -21.35 -12.92 14.41
CA SER A 109 -22.73 -12.48 14.18
C SER A 109 -23.33 -13.33 13.08
N ASP A 110 -24.65 -13.37 12.96
CA ASP A 110 -25.35 -14.02 11.84
C ASP A 110 -24.90 -13.51 10.45
N ARG A 111 -24.16 -12.38 10.40
CA ARG A 111 -23.60 -11.76 9.20
C ARG A 111 -22.10 -12.02 8.97
N GLY A 112 -21.44 -12.83 9.80
CA GLY A 112 -20.01 -13.16 9.72
C GLY A 112 -19.16 -12.60 10.86
N ILE A 113 -17.83 -12.78 10.75
CA ILE A 113 -16.83 -12.34 11.74
C ILE A 113 -16.65 -10.83 11.66
N ASN A 114 -16.95 -10.12 12.75
CA ASN A 114 -16.62 -8.71 12.92
C ASN A 114 -15.30 -8.59 13.69
N LEU A 115 -14.37 -7.74 13.21
CA LEU A 115 -13.12 -7.46 13.92
C LEU A 115 -13.08 -6.01 14.40
N PHE A 116 -12.45 -5.78 15.56
CA PHE A 116 -12.29 -4.46 16.14
C PHE A 116 -11.04 -3.74 15.61
N CYS A 117 -11.21 -2.54 15.06
CA CYS A 117 -10.11 -1.68 14.68
C CYS A 117 -9.80 -0.67 15.78
N LYS A 118 -8.65 -0.84 16.45
CA LYS A 118 -8.15 0.09 17.48
C LYS A 118 -7.99 1.53 16.96
N SER A 119 -7.46 1.70 15.74
CA SER A 119 -7.22 3.03 15.14
C SER A 119 -8.50 3.82 14.88
N CYS A 120 -9.62 3.13 14.61
CA CYS A 120 -10.92 3.75 14.36
C CYS A 120 -11.89 3.66 15.54
N ASN A 121 -11.50 2.92 16.59
CA ASN A 121 -12.33 2.58 17.73
C ASN A 121 -13.71 2.03 17.34
N LYS A 122 -13.74 1.04 16.42
CA LYS A 122 -15.00 0.44 15.94
C LYS A 122 -14.88 -1.00 15.48
N LEU A 123 -15.98 -1.74 15.60
CA LEU A 123 -16.19 -3.03 14.94
C LEU A 123 -16.51 -2.83 13.46
N VAL A 124 -15.88 -3.63 12.61
CA VAL A 124 -16.03 -3.62 11.15
C VAL A 124 -16.44 -5.01 10.68
N GLU A 125 -17.50 -5.05 9.88
CA GLU A 125 -18.06 -6.28 9.29
C GLU A 125 -17.16 -6.79 8.16
N HIS A 126 -16.71 -8.04 8.25
CA HIS A 126 -15.66 -8.62 7.39
C HIS A 126 -14.49 -7.66 7.21
N HIS A 127 -13.87 -7.30 8.33
CA HIS A 127 -12.76 -6.37 8.35
C HIS A 127 -11.57 -6.94 7.56
N ASP A 128 -11.17 -6.20 6.52
CA ASP A 128 -10.02 -6.55 5.70
C ASP A 128 -8.74 -5.92 6.26
N HIS A 129 -8.70 -4.59 6.41
CA HIS A 129 -7.60 -3.88 7.05
C HIS A 129 -7.98 -2.41 7.36
N HIS A 130 -7.12 -1.72 8.13
CA HIS A 130 -7.19 -0.25 8.23
C HIS A 130 -6.27 0.38 7.18
N CYS A 131 -6.85 1.08 6.20
CA CYS A 131 -6.09 1.70 5.12
C CYS A 131 -5.64 3.10 5.50
N LYS A 132 -4.32 3.31 5.64
CA LYS A 132 -3.74 4.64 5.92
C LYS A 132 -3.97 5.62 4.76
N TRP A 133 -3.93 5.14 3.52
CA TRP A 133 -4.14 5.95 2.31
C TRP A 133 -5.56 6.49 2.16
N LEU A 134 -6.56 5.77 2.69
CA LEU A 134 -7.97 6.21 2.71
C LEU A 134 -8.42 6.71 4.09
N ASN A 135 -7.55 6.63 5.09
CA ASN A 135 -7.79 7.03 6.48
C ASN A 135 -9.06 6.39 7.09
N THR A 136 -9.43 5.18 6.65
CA THR A 136 -10.62 4.46 7.09
C THR A 136 -10.37 2.96 7.06
N CYS A 137 -11.23 2.18 7.72
CA CYS A 137 -11.21 0.73 7.59
C CYS A 137 -11.79 0.30 6.24
N ILE A 138 -11.25 -0.79 5.69
CA ILE A 138 -11.81 -1.52 4.57
C ILE A 138 -12.52 -2.74 5.13
N GLY A 139 -13.77 -2.92 4.75
CA GLY A 139 -14.58 -4.09 5.08
C GLY A 139 -15.69 -4.28 4.05
N ARG A 140 -16.64 -5.17 4.33
CA ARG A 140 -17.67 -5.59 3.36
C ARG A 140 -18.36 -4.43 2.61
N ARG A 141 -18.70 -3.37 3.33
CA ARG A 141 -19.52 -2.25 2.81
C ARG A 141 -18.79 -1.33 1.84
N ASN A 142 -17.46 -1.23 1.95
CA ASN A 142 -16.66 -0.33 1.10
C ASN A 142 -15.56 -1.04 0.29
N TYR A 143 -15.40 -2.36 0.42
CA TYR A 143 -14.38 -3.14 -0.30
C TYR A 143 -14.45 -2.95 -1.82
N ARG A 144 -15.65 -2.99 -2.43
CA ARG A 144 -15.81 -2.83 -3.89
C ARG A 144 -15.28 -1.48 -4.39
N PHE A 145 -15.53 -0.41 -3.64
CA PHE A 145 -15.07 0.93 -3.99
C PHE A 145 -13.57 1.10 -3.75
N PHE A 146 -13.05 0.50 -2.68
CA PHE A 146 -11.61 0.42 -2.43
C PHE A 146 -10.88 -0.29 -3.59
N PHE A 147 -11.35 -1.46 -4.00
CA PHE A 147 -10.74 -2.19 -5.11
C PHE A 147 -10.82 -1.41 -6.43
N ASN A 148 -11.97 -0.78 -6.73
CA ASN A 148 -12.10 0.10 -7.88
C ASN A 148 -11.16 1.31 -7.83
N THR A 149 -10.88 1.85 -6.63
CA THR A 149 -9.89 2.93 -6.44
C THR A 149 -8.49 2.47 -6.81
N ILE A 150 -8.11 1.24 -6.44
CA ILE A 150 -6.81 0.66 -6.80
C ILE A 150 -6.71 0.43 -8.31
N VAL A 151 -7.74 -0.18 -8.92
CA VAL A 151 -7.74 -0.49 -10.36
C VAL A 151 -7.72 0.78 -11.21
N SER A 152 -8.57 1.76 -10.90
CA SER A 152 -8.54 3.06 -11.61
C SER A 152 -7.21 3.78 -11.41
N GLY A 153 -6.66 3.79 -10.19
CA GLY A 153 -5.34 4.37 -9.91
C GLY A 153 -4.21 3.69 -10.70
N PHE A 154 -4.25 2.38 -10.85
CA PHE A 154 -3.31 1.60 -11.64
C PHE A 154 -3.36 2.00 -13.13
N LEU A 155 -4.56 2.13 -13.70
CA LEU A 155 -4.74 2.53 -15.10
C LEU A 155 -4.36 4.00 -15.34
N ILE A 156 -4.67 4.90 -14.40
CA ILE A 156 -4.22 6.31 -14.45
C ILE A 156 -2.70 6.36 -14.44
N ALA A 157 -2.04 5.63 -13.53
CA ALA A 157 -0.59 5.61 -13.42
C ALA A 157 0.07 5.05 -14.68
N LEU A 158 -0.51 3.99 -15.28
CA LEU A 158 -0.05 3.46 -16.56
C LEU A 158 -0.15 4.52 -17.66
N GLN A 159 -1.31 5.14 -17.84
CA GLN A 159 -1.52 6.10 -18.92
C GLN A 159 -0.59 7.33 -18.77
N ILE A 160 -0.46 7.88 -17.56
CA ILE A 160 0.44 9.02 -17.32
C ILE A 160 1.90 8.62 -17.51
N SER A 161 2.32 7.45 -17.03
CA SER A 161 3.69 6.95 -17.23
C SER A 161 4.02 6.79 -18.71
N VAL A 162 3.13 6.19 -19.51
CA VAL A 162 3.31 6.03 -20.96
C VAL A 162 3.45 7.39 -21.65
N MET A 163 2.59 8.36 -21.33
CA MET A 163 2.69 9.71 -21.90
C MET A 163 3.99 10.41 -21.52
N ALA A 164 4.41 10.32 -20.25
CA ALA A 164 5.64 10.93 -19.76
C ALA A 164 6.88 10.34 -20.46
N TRP A 165 6.97 9.00 -20.54
CA TRP A 165 8.05 8.33 -21.26
C TRP A 165 8.04 8.63 -22.75
N TYR A 166 6.86 8.72 -23.37
CA TYR A 166 6.73 9.13 -24.76
C TYR A 166 7.34 10.52 -24.98
N ILE A 167 6.97 11.52 -24.17
CA ILE A 167 7.50 12.90 -24.28
C ILE A 167 9.03 12.93 -24.13
N ILE A 168 9.58 12.21 -23.15
CA ILE A 168 11.03 12.08 -22.95
C ILE A 168 11.70 11.44 -24.18
N SER A 169 11.10 10.36 -24.71
CA SER A 169 11.64 9.65 -25.88
C SER A 169 11.64 10.51 -27.14
N VAL A 170 10.57 11.30 -27.34
CA VAL A 170 10.47 12.22 -28.47
C VAL A 170 11.51 13.31 -28.37
N TYR A 171 11.76 13.87 -27.19
CA TYR A 171 12.72 14.95 -27.04
C TYR A 171 14.19 14.49 -27.12
N TYR A 172 14.55 13.37 -26.48
CA TYR A 172 15.96 12.95 -26.37
C TYR A 172 16.39 11.87 -27.37
N ILE A 173 15.50 10.95 -27.73
CA ILE A 173 15.88 9.72 -28.46
C ILE A 173 15.61 9.84 -29.96
N LEU A 174 14.42 10.31 -30.35
CA LEU A 174 14.06 10.44 -31.77
C LEU A 174 15.01 11.32 -32.62
N PRO A 175 15.53 12.45 -32.11
CA PRO A 175 16.42 13.30 -32.89
C PRO A 175 17.77 12.65 -33.20
N TYR A 176 18.31 11.97 -32.20
CA TYR A 176 19.57 11.25 -32.32
C TYR A 176 19.46 10.14 -33.37
N ALA A 177 18.29 9.50 -33.47
CA ALA A 177 18.05 8.42 -34.42
C ALA A 177 17.75 8.86 -35.86
N ARG A 178 17.20 10.07 -36.08
CA ARG A 178 16.67 10.49 -37.40
C ARG A 178 17.33 11.74 -38.01
N GLY A 179 18.19 12.45 -37.28
CA GLY A 179 18.94 13.60 -37.80
C GLY A 179 18.25 14.96 -37.65
N ALA A 180 18.82 15.99 -38.28
CA ALA A 180 18.48 17.41 -38.03
C ALA A 180 17.06 17.83 -38.42
N ASP A 181 16.47 17.23 -39.46
CA ASP A 181 15.10 17.57 -39.90
C ASP A 181 14.05 17.21 -38.85
N THR A 182 14.28 16.12 -38.11
CA THR A 182 13.42 15.68 -37.00
C THR A 182 13.48 16.65 -35.81
N MET A 183 14.59 17.37 -35.64
CA MET A 183 14.71 18.38 -34.57
C MET A 183 13.80 19.58 -34.77
N ALA A 184 13.68 20.05 -36.02
CA ALA A 184 12.79 21.15 -36.36
C ALA A 184 11.33 20.76 -36.12
N GLU A 185 10.92 19.55 -36.55
CA GLU A 185 9.57 19.03 -36.31
C GLU A 185 9.24 18.91 -34.82
N ILE A 186 10.15 18.33 -34.02
CA ILE A 186 9.97 18.23 -32.57
C ILE A 186 9.87 19.62 -31.93
N ALA A 187 10.75 20.56 -32.30
CA ALA A 187 10.70 21.92 -31.80
C ALA A 187 9.35 22.59 -32.11
N THR A 188 8.81 22.40 -33.33
CA THR A 188 7.49 22.93 -33.69
C THR A 188 6.35 22.29 -32.87
N MET A 189 6.43 21.00 -32.55
CA MET A 189 5.44 20.32 -31.70
C MET A 189 5.43 20.89 -30.27
N PHE A 190 6.60 21.05 -29.65
CA PHE A 190 6.70 21.64 -28.31
C PHE A 190 6.33 23.14 -28.31
N LEU A 191 6.66 23.90 -29.37
CA LEU A 191 6.26 25.29 -29.52
C LEU A 191 4.74 25.45 -29.68
N LYS A 192 4.08 24.56 -30.44
CA LYS A 192 2.63 24.53 -30.57
C LYS A 192 1.97 24.19 -29.23
N ALA A 193 2.46 23.16 -28.55
CA ALA A 193 1.97 22.76 -27.24
C ALA A 193 2.16 23.87 -26.17
N ARG A 194 3.28 24.62 -26.22
CA ARG A 194 3.48 25.83 -25.40
C ARG A 194 2.36 26.85 -25.61
N GLY A 195 1.97 27.13 -26.86
CA GLY A 195 0.91 28.08 -27.19
C GLY A 195 -0.45 27.71 -26.57
N GLU A 196 -0.72 26.42 -26.40
CA GLU A 196 -1.96 25.91 -25.82
C GLU A 196 -1.87 25.73 -24.28
N SER A 197 -0.70 25.40 -23.75
CA SER A 197 -0.55 24.90 -22.36
C SER A 197 0.19 25.84 -21.41
N LEU A 198 1.14 26.64 -21.91
CA LEU A 198 2.04 27.45 -21.08
C LEU A 198 2.39 28.78 -21.77
N PRO A 199 1.40 29.66 -21.98
CA PRO A 199 1.55 30.85 -22.81
C PRO A 199 2.48 31.92 -22.19
N LEU A 200 2.69 31.88 -20.87
CA LEU A 200 3.43 32.92 -20.13
C LEU A 200 4.96 32.70 -20.10
N LEU A 201 5.46 31.51 -20.46
CA LEU A 201 6.90 31.21 -20.40
C LEU A 201 7.57 31.39 -21.77
N PRO A 202 8.85 31.83 -21.84
CA PRO A 202 9.68 31.74 -23.04
C PRO A 202 9.79 30.30 -23.58
N GLY A 203 10.01 30.13 -24.88
CA GLY A 203 9.96 28.81 -25.53
C GLY A 203 10.95 27.79 -24.96
N GLU A 204 12.20 28.19 -24.75
CA GLU A 204 13.24 27.34 -24.19
C GLU A 204 12.94 26.95 -22.73
N LEU A 205 12.47 27.90 -21.92
CA LEU A 205 12.09 27.64 -20.54
C LEU A 205 10.87 26.70 -20.46
N ALA A 206 9.89 26.86 -21.34
CA ALA A 206 8.71 25.99 -21.41
C ALA A 206 9.10 24.54 -21.73
N ALA A 207 10.04 24.32 -22.65
CA ALA A 207 10.55 22.98 -22.97
C ALA A 207 11.26 22.35 -21.76
N ILE A 208 12.14 23.09 -21.08
CA ILE A 208 12.84 22.62 -19.88
C ILE A 208 11.86 22.25 -18.77
N VAL A 209 10.88 23.11 -18.48
CA VAL A 209 9.86 22.86 -17.46
C VAL A 209 9.00 21.63 -17.81
N THR A 210 8.61 21.50 -19.08
CA THR A 210 7.85 20.34 -19.58
C THR A 210 8.62 19.04 -19.37
N LEU A 211 9.91 19.02 -19.71
CA LEU A 211 10.76 17.83 -19.55
C LEU A 211 11.02 17.50 -18.08
N ALA A 212 11.20 18.51 -17.22
CA ALA A 212 11.31 18.30 -15.78
C ALA A 212 10.04 17.65 -15.21
N ILE A 213 8.86 18.18 -15.58
CA ILE A 213 7.57 17.61 -15.16
C ILE A 213 7.36 16.20 -15.72
N ALA A 214 7.72 15.96 -16.98
CA ALA A 214 7.67 14.63 -17.59
C ALA A 214 8.60 13.65 -16.86
N SER A 215 9.82 14.06 -16.51
CA SER A 215 10.79 13.20 -15.80
C SER A 215 10.31 12.84 -14.39
N VAL A 216 9.82 13.83 -13.64
CA VAL A 216 9.23 13.61 -12.30
C VAL A 216 8.01 12.69 -12.40
N SER A 217 7.14 12.91 -13.40
CA SER A 217 5.96 12.08 -13.62
C SER A 217 6.33 10.64 -14.00
N ALA A 218 7.31 10.46 -14.90
CA ALA A 218 7.79 9.14 -15.28
C ALA A 218 8.28 8.34 -14.07
N ALA A 219 9.06 8.97 -13.18
CA ALA A 219 9.53 8.34 -11.96
C ALA A 219 8.38 7.98 -11.00
N ILE A 220 7.53 8.95 -10.65
CA ILE A 220 6.45 8.76 -9.68
C ILE A 220 5.42 7.75 -10.19
N TYR A 221 4.93 7.89 -11.42
CA TYR A 221 3.84 7.06 -11.93
C TYR A 221 4.29 5.65 -12.32
N THR A 222 5.55 5.44 -12.70
CA THR A 222 6.08 4.09 -12.86
C THR A 222 6.15 3.37 -11.51
N LEU A 223 6.59 4.06 -10.45
CA LEU A 223 6.61 3.50 -9.10
C LEU A 223 5.20 3.19 -8.60
N VAL A 224 4.25 4.12 -8.77
CA VAL A 224 2.84 3.92 -8.39
C VAL A 224 2.23 2.75 -9.17
N PHE A 225 2.47 2.66 -10.48
CA PHE A 225 2.01 1.54 -11.30
C PHE A 225 2.52 0.19 -10.76
N ALA A 226 3.81 0.10 -10.43
CA ALA A 226 4.40 -1.12 -9.89
C ALA A 226 3.81 -1.48 -8.52
N ILE A 227 3.68 -0.52 -7.60
CA ILE A 227 3.11 -0.75 -6.26
C ILE A 227 1.63 -1.16 -6.33
N LEU A 228 0.84 -0.50 -7.19
CA LEU A 228 -0.58 -0.87 -7.34
C LEU A 228 -0.73 -2.20 -8.05
N GLY A 229 0.14 -2.52 -9.01
CA GLY A 229 0.15 -3.83 -9.68
C GLY A 229 0.40 -4.97 -8.69
N THR A 230 1.40 -4.86 -7.82
CA THR A 230 1.64 -5.86 -6.78
C THR A 230 0.48 -5.98 -5.79
N LEU A 231 -0.14 -4.86 -5.43
CA LEU A 231 -1.33 -4.85 -4.57
C LEU A 231 -2.53 -5.54 -5.22
N ILE A 232 -2.78 -5.31 -6.51
CA ILE A 232 -3.85 -5.99 -7.26
C ILE A 232 -3.60 -7.50 -7.30
N ILE A 233 -2.37 -7.91 -7.63
CA ILE A 233 -1.99 -9.33 -7.68
C ILE A 233 -2.19 -9.97 -6.30
N PHE A 234 -1.81 -9.28 -5.23
CA PHE A 234 -2.02 -9.76 -3.86
C PHE A 234 -3.51 -9.95 -3.54
N HIS A 235 -4.38 -8.99 -3.86
CA HIS A 235 -5.82 -9.14 -3.64
C HIS A 235 -6.46 -10.22 -4.53
N ILE A 236 -5.95 -10.44 -5.74
CA ILE A 236 -6.38 -11.56 -6.58
C ILE A 236 -5.98 -12.89 -5.92
N HIS A 237 -4.75 -13.00 -5.42
CA HIS A 237 -4.28 -14.18 -4.69
C HIS A 237 -5.17 -14.49 -3.46
N LEU A 238 -5.47 -13.46 -2.66
CA LEU A 238 -6.38 -13.58 -1.52
C LEU A 238 -7.79 -14.03 -1.92
N TYR A 239 -8.32 -13.52 -3.02
CA TYR A 239 -9.61 -13.95 -3.56
C TYR A 239 -9.59 -15.43 -3.97
N CYS A 240 -8.51 -15.88 -4.61
CA CYS A 240 -8.35 -17.28 -5.04
C CYS A 240 -8.28 -18.26 -3.85
N ILE A 241 -7.68 -17.86 -2.73
CA ILE A 241 -7.57 -18.70 -1.52
C ILE A 241 -8.74 -18.50 -0.54
N GLY A 242 -9.70 -17.60 -0.87
CA GLY A 242 -10.89 -17.37 -0.06
C GLY A 242 -10.64 -16.70 1.30
N MET A 243 -9.56 -15.95 1.45
CA MET A 243 -9.20 -15.27 2.71
C MET A 243 -9.21 -13.75 2.57
N SER A 244 -9.49 -13.05 3.67
CA SER A 244 -9.26 -11.61 3.80
C SER A 244 -7.80 -11.29 4.14
N THR A 245 -7.39 -10.03 3.94
CA THR A 245 -6.03 -9.56 4.27
C THR A 245 -5.74 -9.71 5.76
N SER A 246 -6.72 -9.44 6.61
CA SER A 246 -6.60 -9.63 8.07
C SER A 246 -6.30 -11.10 8.38
N GLU A 247 -7.11 -12.02 7.88
CA GLU A 247 -6.93 -13.47 8.08
C GLU A 247 -5.57 -13.95 7.58
N TYR A 248 -5.16 -13.51 6.38
CA TYR A 248 -3.85 -13.84 5.82
C TYR A 248 -2.69 -13.36 6.72
N ILE A 249 -2.77 -12.12 7.23
CA ILE A 249 -1.73 -11.57 8.12
C ILE A 249 -1.70 -12.32 9.46
N PHE A 250 -2.86 -12.69 10.01
CA PHE A 250 -2.91 -13.47 11.25
C PHE A 250 -2.31 -14.85 11.06
N ALA A 251 -2.69 -15.56 9.98
CA ALA A 251 -2.12 -16.86 9.64
C ALA A 251 -0.59 -16.78 9.45
N GLN A 252 -0.10 -15.74 8.77
CA GLN A 252 1.34 -15.56 8.56
C GLN A 252 2.10 -15.24 9.85
N ARG A 253 1.47 -14.54 10.81
CA ARG A 253 2.07 -14.30 12.14
C ARG A 253 2.13 -15.58 12.95
N GLU A 254 1.07 -16.38 12.92
CA GLU A 254 1.04 -17.67 13.61
C GLU A 254 2.11 -18.62 13.07
N MET A 255 2.28 -18.70 11.75
CA MET A 255 3.35 -19.49 11.12
C MET A 255 4.74 -19.01 11.53
N ARG A 256 4.99 -17.69 11.54
CA ARG A 256 6.28 -17.14 11.97
C ARG A 256 6.60 -17.43 13.44
N MET A 257 5.62 -17.29 14.34
CA MET A 257 5.84 -17.62 15.75
C MET A 257 6.20 -19.10 15.94
N ARG A 258 5.56 -20.01 15.18
CA ARG A 258 5.90 -21.44 15.21
C ARG A 258 7.29 -21.74 14.64
N GLU A 259 7.71 -20.99 13.62
CA GLU A 259 9.05 -21.10 13.05
C GLU A 259 10.11 -20.64 14.05
N ASP A 260 9.89 -19.49 14.70
CA ASP A 260 10.76 -18.97 15.76
C ASP A 260 10.84 -19.95 16.95
N ASP A 261 9.70 -20.48 17.42
CA ASP A 261 9.67 -21.51 18.49
C ASP A 261 10.45 -22.77 18.10
N ASN A 262 10.37 -23.21 16.83
CA ASN A 262 11.12 -24.37 16.35
C ASN A 262 12.62 -24.10 16.25
N ILE A 263 13.03 -22.89 15.85
CA ILE A 263 14.44 -22.47 15.82
C ILE A 263 15.01 -22.45 17.23
N ASP A 264 14.28 -21.90 18.20
CA ASP A 264 14.70 -21.85 19.61
C ASP A 264 14.86 -23.27 20.21
N VAL A 265 13.94 -24.19 19.87
CA VAL A 265 14.03 -25.60 20.27
C VAL A 265 15.26 -26.28 19.66
N GLU A 266 15.55 -26.03 18.38
CA GLU A 266 16.68 -26.66 17.70
C GLU A 266 18.03 -26.10 18.17
N ALA A 267 18.10 -24.79 18.44
CA ALA A 267 19.26 -24.16 19.08
C ALA A 267 19.52 -24.77 20.47
N CYS A 268 18.48 -24.98 21.28
CA CYS A 268 18.59 -25.62 22.60
C CYS A 268 19.12 -27.07 22.49
N LYS A 269 18.63 -27.85 21.53
CA LYS A 269 19.16 -29.22 21.30
C LYS A 269 20.61 -29.23 20.87
N THR A 270 21.03 -28.27 20.04
CA THR A 270 22.41 -28.15 19.57
C THR A 270 23.35 -27.81 20.75
N GLU A 271 22.96 -26.85 21.59
CA GLU A 271 23.71 -26.53 22.80
C GLU A 271 23.79 -27.70 23.80
N LEU A 272 22.71 -28.48 23.93
CA LEU A 272 22.70 -29.68 24.77
C LEU A 272 23.62 -30.76 24.19
N SER A 273 23.58 -30.99 22.88
CA SER A 273 24.48 -31.92 22.19
C SER A 273 25.94 -31.54 22.34
N ASP A 274 26.28 -30.24 22.26
CA ASP A 274 27.65 -29.76 22.44
C ASP A 274 28.12 -29.93 23.88
N LYS A 275 27.27 -29.67 24.88
CA LYS A 275 27.58 -29.90 26.29
C LYS A 275 27.72 -31.39 26.64
N ASP A 276 26.87 -32.24 26.06
CA ASP A 276 26.95 -33.69 26.21
C ASP A 276 28.23 -34.25 25.57
N PHE A 277 28.65 -33.67 24.44
CA PHE A 277 29.92 -34.01 23.79
C PHE A 277 31.15 -33.54 24.62
N GLU A 278 31.13 -32.31 25.15
CA GLU A 278 32.18 -31.80 26.05
C GLU A 278 32.33 -32.65 27.32
N THR A 279 31.20 -33.04 27.94
CA THR A 279 31.22 -33.90 29.14
C THR A 279 31.68 -35.34 28.84
N MET A 280 31.48 -35.86 27.64
CA MET A 280 32.07 -37.14 27.20
C MET A 280 33.60 -37.04 27.01
N ILE A 281 34.11 -35.92 26.48
CA ILE A 281 35.56 -35.70 26.34
C ILE A 281 36.22 -35.62 27.73
N ASP A 282 35.63 -34.87 28.67
CA ASP A 282 36.18 -34.69 30.02
C ASP A 282 36.23 -36.02 30.80
N ASN A 283 35.19 -36.85 30.69
CA ASN A 283 35.17 -38.18 31.31
C ASN A 283 36.11 -39.21 30.65
N SER A 284 36.55 -38.99 29.40
CA SER A 284 37.51 -39.86 28.71
C SER A 284 38.97 -39.63 29.10
N GLN A 285 39.28 -38.52 29.82
CA GLN A 285 40.63 -38.18 30.29
C GLN A 285 40.97 -38.81 31.66
N VAL A 286 40.09 -39.63 32.24
CA VAL A 286 40.35 -40.28 33.54
C VAL A 286 40.83 -41.73 33.35
N ASN A 287 42.12 -41.92 33.62
CA ASN A 287 42.90 -43.16 33.82
C ASN A 287 43.72 -43.71 32.64
N LEU A 288 44.94 -43.17 32.47
CA LEU A 288 46.11 -44.03 32.28
C LEU A 288 46.86 -44.11 33.61
N PRO A 289 46.96 -45.29 34.26
CA PRO A 289 47.71 -45.43 35.50
C PRO A 289 49.21 -45.38 35.19
N ILE A 290 49.85 -44.26 35.53
CA ILE A 290 51.31 -44.20 35.68
C ILE A 290 51.64 -44.98 36.97
N HIS A 291 52.01 -46.24 36.81
CA HIS A 291 52.54 -47.03 37.92
C HIS A 291 53.92 -46.46 38.30
N SER A 292 53.95 -45.63 39.34
CA SER A 292 55.18 -45.15 39.97
C SER A 292 55.54 -46.04 41.18
N ARG A 293 56.80 -46.50 41.25
CA ARG A 293 57.74 -46.52 42.42
C ARG A 293 58.86 -47.55 42.15
N ARG A 294 60.13 -47.14 42.08
CA ARG A 294 61.16 -47.17 43.16
C ARG A 294 61.26 -48.58 43.78
N THR A 295 62.38 -49.31 43.72
CA THR A 295 63.80 -48.97 43.92
C THR A 295 64.68 -49.99 43.21
#